data_AF-A0A1V1ZIE4-F1
#
_entry.id   AF-A0A1V1ZIE4-F1
#
_cell.length_a   1.000
_cell.length_b   1.000
_cell.length_c   1.000
_cell.angle_alpha   90.00
_cell.angle_beta   90.00
_cell.angle_gamma   90.00
#
_symmetry.space_group_name_H-M   'P 1'
#
loop_
_entity.id
_entity.type
_entity.pdbx_description
1 polymer ?
#
loop_
_entity_poly.entity_id
_entity_poly.type
_entity_poly.pdbx_seq_one_letter_code
_entity_poly.pdbx_strand_id
1 'polypeptide(L)'
;MYATTNLYAQTEEPQEEDTSDFTRQLWVDFRPYWNIGNNQRFTLEVGYRTIWPKHWHRFVTRLHYQYTTDTLLFKAFKHKETLYAGAGLFFLSSKNDINSFEIRPHQGYTFAFYWAPRFEFAQSLQLEERFMFTELDDDHVFGMRLRYKVKGTIGLEGVGFGEEQGFYVPLEIEFFFNLIKSTQFNDVIRITPGIGYKINKGFKIEANAAYHYTKYEVYERTNDIVFRLKVFKKF
;
A
#
# COMPACT_ATOMS: atom_id res chain seq x y z
N MET A 1 -12.99 64.52 24.33
CA MET A 1 -13.86 63.41 23.90
C MET A 1 -12.96 62.40 23.20
N TYR A 2 -12.61 61.32 23.89
CA TYR A 2 -11.81 60.23 23.30
C TYR A 2 -12.78 59.10 22.94
N ALA A 3 -12.74 58.67 21.68
CA ALA A 3 -13.52 57.55 21.18
C ALA A 3 -12.90 56.23 21.65
N THR A 4 -13.67 55.44 22.38
CA THR A 4 -13.35 54.04 22.72
C THR A 4 -13.72 53.13 21.55
N THR A 5 -12.73 52.56 20.90
CA THR A 5 -12.91 51.47 19.94
C THR A 5 -13.14 50.17 20.71
N ASN A 6 -14.36 49.64 20.67
CA ASN A 6 -14.62 48.28 21.13
C ASN A 6 -14.06 47.29 20.09
N LEU A 7 -12.95 46.64 20.43
CA LEU A 7 -12.51 45.43 19.73
C LEU A 7 -13.47 44.30 20.09
N TYR A 8 -14.28 43.85 19.13
CA TYR A 8 -14.95 42.56 19.24
C TYR A 8 -13.88 41.48 19.21
N ALA A 9 -13.68 40.79 20.35
CA ALA A 9 -12.96 39.54 20.39
C ALA A 9 -13.70 38.55 19.48
N GLN A 10 -13.05 38.10 18.40
CA GLN A 10 -13.47 36.89 17.71
C GLN A 10 -13.42 35.78 18.73
N THR A 11 -14.59 35.32 19.15
CA THR A 11 -14.74 34.12 19.95
C THR A 11 -14.24 32.98 19.06
N GLU A 12 -13.09 32.41 19.41
CA GLU A 12 -12.65 31.16 18.81
C GLU A 12 -13.78 30.15 19.09
N GLU A 13 -14.51 29.76 18.04
CA GLU A 13 -15.37 28.59 18.13
C GLU A 13 -14.49 27.41 18.58
N PRO A 14 -14.88 26.66 19.62
CA PRO A 14 -14.10 25.50 20.02
C PRO A 14 -14.07 24.55 18.82
N GLN A 15 -12.86 24.27 18.30
CA GLN A 15 -12.68 23.16 17.39
C GLN A 15 -13.21 21.91 18.10
N GLU A 16 -14.31 21.37 17.61
CA GLU A 16 -14.75 20.04 18.00
C GLU A 16 -13.57 19.09 17.79
N GLU A 17 -12.99 18.59 18.89
CA GLU A 17 -12.06 17.48 18.82
C GLU A 17 -12.81 16.33 18.13
N ASP A 18 -12.43 16.03 16.89
CA ASP A 18 -12.94 14.88 16.16
C ASP A 18 -12.54 13.62 16.95
N THR A 19 -13.45 13.15 17.81
CA THR A 19 -13.29 11.98 18.70
C THR A 19 -13.28 10.66 17.92
N SER A 20 -12.87 10.67 16.66
CA SER A 20 -12.84 9.49 15.83
C SER A 20 -11.64 8.62 16.21
N ASP A 21 -11.90 7.38 16.65
CA ASP A 21 -10.88 6.34 16.88
C ASP A 21 -10.08 5.93 15.61
N PHE A 22 -10.33 6.58 14.46
CA PHE A 22 -9.77 6.22 13.16
C PHE A 22 -9.23 7.43 12.41
N THR A 23 -8.01 7.30 11.87
CA THR A 23 -7.49 8.26 10.90
C THR A 23 -7.93 7.88 9.48
N ARG A 24 -8.45 8.84 8.72
CA ARG A 24 -8.85 8.63 7.32
C ARG A 24 -7.73 9.03 6.39
N GLN A 25 -7.42 8.17 5.42
CA GLN A 25 -6.33 8.39 4.49
C GLN A 25 -6.76 8.16 3.06
N LEU A 26 -6.16 8.92 2.14
CA LEU A 26 -6.30 8.75 0.70
C LEU A 26 -4.97 8.28 0.13
N TRP A 27 -5.01 7.29 -0.75
CA TRP A 27 -3.84 6.79 -1.47
C TRP A 27 -4.18 6.61 -2.95
N VAL A 28 -3.46 7.28 -3.83
CA VAL A 28 -3.56 7.04 -5.27
C VAL A 28 -2.22 6.52 -5.78
N ASP A 29 -2.23 5.46 -6.59
CA ASP A 29 -1.02 4.97 -7.24
C ASP A 29 -1.22 4.47 -8.67
N PHE A 30 -0.19 4.69 -9.46
CA PHE A 30 -0.04 4.23 -10.82
C PHE A 30 1.02 3.12 -10.88
N ARG A 31 0.68 2.01 -11.53
CA ARG A 31 1.46 0.78 -11.60
C ARG A 31 1.70 0.35 -13.05
N PRO A 32 2.61 1.01 -13.78
CA PRO A 32 3.02 0.57 -15.09
C PRO A 32 3.90 -0.69 -15.00
N TYR A 33 3.78 -1.57 -15.97
CA TYR A 33 4.65 -2.74 -16.06
C TYR A 33 4.99 -3.11 -17.51
N TRP A 34 6.16 -3.73 -17.68
CA TRP A 34 6.71 -4.18 -18.96
C TRP A 34 7.07 -5.66 -18.85
N ASN A 35 6.69 -6.45 -19.86
CA ASN A 35 7.19 -7.81 -19.99
C ASN A 35 8.49 -7.74 -20.82
N ILE A 36 9.63 -8.01 -20.19
CA ILE A 36 10.96 -7.86 -20.81
C ILE A 36 11.55 -9.17 -21.33
N GLY A 37 10.87 -10.28 -21.12
CA GLY A 37 11.29 -11.58 -21.59
C GLY A 37 10.21 -12.63 -21.31
N ASN A 38 10.54 -13.88 -21.61
CA ASN A 38 9.71 -14.99 -21.19
C ASN A 38 9.73 -15.03 -19.67
N ASN A 39 8.55 -14.98 -19.05
CA ASN A 39 8.39 -15.08 -17.59
C ASN A 39 8.96 -13.91 -16.76
N GLN A 40 9.43 -12.84 -17.39
CA GLN A 40 10.10 -11.73 -16.71
C GLN A 40 9.30 -10.43 -16.85
N ARG A 41 9.19 -9.69 -15.75
CA ARG A 41 8.45 -8.43 -15.71
C ARG A 41 9.17 -7.38 -14.86
N PHE A 42 9.23 -6.16 -15.37
CA PHE A 42 9.47 -4.97 -14.55
C PHE A 42 8.15 -4.30 -14.19
N THR A 43 7.98 -3.95 -12.93
CA THR A 43 6.84 -3.16 -12.45
C THR A 43 7.35 -1.96 -11.68
N LEU A 44 6.89 -0.78 -12.05
CA LEU A 44 7.07 0.45 -11.28
C LEU A 44 5.74 0.75 -10.55
N GLU A 45 5.79 1.22 -9.32
CA GLU A 45 4.68 1.78 -8.56
C GLU A 45 5.06 3.22 -8.25
N VAL A 46 4.23 4.19 -8.63
CA VAL A 46 4.36 5.60 -8.21
C VAL A 46 3.05 5.98 -7.53
N GLY A 47 3.12 6.46 -6.31
CA GLY A 47 1.94 6.76 -5.52
C GLY A 47 2.10 7.95 -4.60
N TYR A 48 0.95 8.50 -4.23
CA TYR A 48 0.79 9.61 -3.31
C TYR A 48 -0.23 9.22 -2.26
N ARG A 49 0.11 9.44 -0.98
CA ARG A 49 -0.74 9.14 0.17
C ARG A 49 -0.77 10.34 1.11
N THR A 50 -1.94 10.63 1.67
CA THR A 50 -2.18 11.73 2.61
C THR A 50 -3.24 11.35 3.62
N ILE A 51 -3.27 12.03 4.77
CA ILE A 51 -4.37 11.89 5.73
C ILE A 51 -5.28 13.13 5.68
N TRP A 52 -6.51 12.97 6.16
CA TRP A 52 -7.50 14.03 6.31
C TRP A 52 -8.03 13.96 7.75
N PRO A 53 -8.07 15.07 8.52
CA PRO A 53 -7.77 16.47 8.16
C PRO A 53 -6.31 16.90 8.39
N LYS A 54 -5.43 16.06 8.97
CA LYS A 54 -4.01 16.43 9.24
C LYS A 54 -3.13 16.26 7.98
N HIS A 55 -2.20 17.17 7.71
CA HIS A 55 -1.55 17.29 6.40
C HIS A 55 -0.12 16.72 6.35
N TRP A 56 0.06 15.41 6.53
CA TRP A 56 1.28 14.77 6.03
C TRP A 56 1.07 14.23 4.62
N HIS A 57 2.11 14.37 3.81
CA HIS A 57 2.17 13.94 2.43
C HIS A 57 3.23 12.86 2.31
N ARG A 58 2.89 11.75 1.67
CA ARG A 58 3.85 10.68 1.40
C ARG A 58 3.87 10.33 -0.07
N PHE A 59 5.06 10.43 -0.63
CA PHE A 59 5.35 9.99 -1.99
C PHE A 59 6.00 8.62 -1.91
N VAL A 60 5.55 7.71 -2.77
CA VAL A 60 5.99 6.32 -2.81
C VAL A 60 6.41 5.99 -4.22
N THR A 61 7.64 5.54 -4.40
CA THR A 61 8.07 4.91 -5.65
C THR A 61 8.61 3.53 -5.35
N ARG A 62 8.21 2.50 -6.09
CA ARG A 62 8.80 1.16 -5.97
C ARG A 62 9.10 0.58 -7.33
N LEU A 63 10.28 0.00 -7.48
CA LEU A 63 10.65 -0.78 -8.64
C LEU A 63 10.74 -2.25 -8.24
N HIS A 64 10.16 -3.12 -9.06
CA HIS A 64 10.20 -4.57 -8.90
C HIS A 64 10.66 -5.22 -10.19
N TYR A 65 11.61 -6.14 -10.07
CA TYR A 65 11.85 -7.18 -11.05
C TYR A 65 11.14 -8.46 -10.60
N GLN A 66 10.48 -9.16 -11.52
CA GLN A 66 9.73 -10.38 -11.23
C GLN A 66 10.09 -11.47 -12.24
N TYR A 67 10.24 -12.69 -11.75
CA TYR A 67 10.39 -13.90 -12.54
C TYR A 67 9.31 -14.91 -12.14
N THR A 68 8.44 -15.30 -13.08
CA THR A 68 7.28 -16.18 -12.83
C THR A 68 7.42 -17.52 -13.54
N THR A 69 7.43 -18.62 -12.79
CA THR A 69 7.49 -19.99 -13.32
C THR A 69 6.41 -20.85 -12.66
N ASP A 70 6.21 -22.09 -13.10
CA ASP A 70 5.25 -23.05 -12.54
C ASP A 70 5.94 -24.35 -12.07
N THR A 71 7.25 -24.31 -11.82
CA THR A 71 8.10 -25.49 -11.61
C THR A 71 9.24 -25.31 -10.60
N LEU A 72 9.26 -24.22 -9.82
CA LEU A 72 10.30 -23.91 -8.85
C LEU A 72 10.23 -24.83 -7.62
N LEU A 73 9.18 -24.73 -6.81
CA LEU A 73 9.04 -25.50 -5.56
C LEU A 73 7.97 -26.59 -5.69
N PHE A 74 6.84 -26.27 -6.31
CA PHE A 74 5.76 -27.23 -6.54
C PHE A 74 5.75 -27.67 -8.01
N LYS A 75 5.48 -28.95 -8.27
CA LYS A 75 5.43 -29.50 -9.64
C LYS A 75 4.17 -30.32 -9.93
N ALA A 76 3.36 -30.59 -8.91
CA ALA A 76 2.30 -31.59 -8.96
C ALA A 76 0.93 -31.05 -9.43
N PHE A 77 0.79 -29.74 -9.65
CA PHE A 77 -0.48 -29.12 -10.06
C PHE A 77 -0.25 -27.80 -10.80
N LYS A 78 -1.30 -27.23 -11.41
CA LYS A 78 -1.22 -25.96 -12.14
C LYS A 78 -1.21 -24.78 -11.18
N HIS A 79 -0.13 -24.00 -11.21
CA HIS A 79 0.08 -22.86 -10.33
C HIS A 79 1.08 -21.88 -10.96
N LYS A 80 1.37 -20.80 -10.24
CA LYS A 80 2.37 -19.79 -10.59
C LYS A 80 3.20 -19.47 -9.35
N GLU A 81 4.50 -19.44 -9.53
CA GLU A 81 5.51 -19.15 -8.54
C GLU A 81 6.30 -17.95 -9.05
N THR A 82 6.27 -16.85 -8.31
CA THR A 82 6.94 -15.61 -8.70
C THR A 82 7.98 -15.24 -7.66
N LEU A 83 9.25 -15.24 -8.07
CA LEU A 83 10.31 -14.59 -7.33
C LEU A 83 10.36 -13.12 -7.73
N TYR A 84 10.53 -12.24 -6.75
CA TYR A 84 10.69 -10.82 -7.05
C TYR A 84 11.70 -10.16 -6.11
N ALA A 85 12.36 -9.15 -6.63
CA ALA A 85 13.27 -8.30 -5.89
C ALA A 85 13.15 -6.87 -6.39
N GLY A 86 13.47 -5.91 -5.54
CA GLY A 86 13.26 -4.51 -5.85
C GLY A 86 13.69 -3.56 -4.75
N ALA A 87 13.39 -2.29 -4.97
CA ALA A 87 13.62 -1.25 -3.98
C ALA A 87 12.46 -0.25 -4.00
N GLY A 88 12.11 0.25 -2.82
CA GLY A 88 11.17 1.34 -2.65
C GLY A 88 11.86 2.60 -2.15
N LEU A 89 11.44 3.75 -2.64
CA LEU A 89 11.77 5.07 -2.14
C LEU A 89 10.51 5.70 -1.56
N PHE A 90 10.60 6.23 -0.35
CA PHE A 90 9.49 6.86 0.33
C PHE A 90 9.94 8.20 0.86
N PHE A 91 9.21 9.25 0.51
CA PHE A 91 9.43 10.58 1.07
C PHE A 91 8.19 10.97 1.85
N LEU A 92 8.36 11.25 3.14
CA LEU A 92 7.33 11.77 4.03
C LEU A 92 7.63 13.24 4.28
N SER A 93 6.65 14.09 4.01
CA SER A 93 6.68 15.50 4.36
C SER A 93 5.52 15.81 5.30
N SER A 94 5.80 16.49 6.40
CA SER A 94 4.80 16.90 7.38
C SER A 94 5.06 18.33 7.82
N LYS A 95 3.99 19.09 8.09
CA LYS A 95 4.12 20.43 8.70
C LYS A 95 4.38 20.39 10.21
N ASN A 96 4.00 19.29 10.86
CA ASN A 96 3.97 19.16 12.31
C ASN A 96 4.84 17.99 12.83
N ASP A 97 5.60 17.35 11.95
CA ASP A 97 6.45 16.19 12.25
C ASP A 97 7.71 16.25 11.38
N ILE A 98 8.71 15.43 11.70
CA ILE A 98 10.00 15.41 11.02
C ILE A 98 9.82 14.78 9.63
N ASN A 99 10.33 15.46 8.61
CA ASN A 99 10.39 14.89 7.27
C ASN A 99 11.33 13.69 7.27
N SER A 100 11.00 12.66 6.49
CA SER A 100 11.85 11.49 6.37
C SER A 100 11.94 11.00 4.94
N PHE A 101 13.10 10.44 4.64
CA PHE A 101 13.36 9.70 3.43
C PHE A 101 13.69 8.25 3.80
N GLU A 102 13.01 7.29 3.18
CA GLU A 102 13.29 5.87 3.39
C GLU A 102 13.64 5.17 2.08
N ILE A 103 14.72 4.39 2.11
CA ILE A 103 15.08 3.42 1.08
C ILE A 103 14.71 2.03 1.60
N ARG A 104 14.00 1.26 0.79
CA ARG A 104 13.50 -0.06 1.18
C ARG A 104 13.79 -1.15 0.15
N PRO A 105 15.02 -1.69 0.13
CA PRO A 105 15.32 -2.91 -0.60
C PRO A 105 14.42 -4.04 -0.11
N HIS A 106 13.96 -4.89 -1.04
CA HIS A 106 13.13 -6.01 -0.68
C HIS A 106 13.26 -7.15 -1.69
N GLN A 107 12.96 -8.34 -1.19
CA GLN A 107 12.87 -9.55 -1.99
C GLN A 107 11.71 -10.41 -1.48
N GLY A 108 11.14 -11.23 -2.34
CA GLY A 108 10.01 -12.03 -1.96
C GLY A 108 9.63 -13.10 -2.97
N TYR A 109 8.62 -13.85 -2.54
CA TYR A 109 8.08 -15.00 -3.24
C TYR A 109 6.55 -14.94 -3.21
N THR A 110 5.92 -15.22 -4.34
CA THR A 110 4.47 -15.35 -4.45
C THR A 110 4.13 -16.70 -5.05
N PHE A 111 3.24 -17.43 -4.39
CA PHE A 111 2.63 -18.65 -4.91
C PHE A 111 1.15 -18.38 -5.17
N ALA A 112 0.69 -18.63 -6.39
CA ALA A 112 -0.68 -18.37 -6.82
C ALA A 112 -1.27 -19.53 -7.63
N PHE A 113 -2.55 -19.80 -7.46
CA PHE A 113 -3.28 -20.83 -8.19
C PHE A 113 -4.74 -20.45 -8.34
N TYR A 114 -5.40 -21.09 -9.32
CA TYR A 114 -6.86 -21.00 -9.45
C TYR A 114 -7.50 -22.09 -8.60
N TRP A 115 -8.24 -21.70 -7.57
CA TRP A 115 -9.09 -22.64 -6.82
C TRP A 115 -10.27 -23.07 -7.71
N ALA A 116 -10.84 -22.11 -8.44
CA ALA A 116 -11.95 -22.30 -9.37
C ALA A 116 -11.73 -21.41 -10.60
N PRO A 117 -12.45 -21.62 -11.72
CA PRO A 117 -12.22 -20.88 -12.97
C PRO A 117 -12.21 -19.35 -12.83
N ARG A 118 -12.95 -18.82 -11.86
CA ARG A 118 -13.05 -17.38 -11.58
C ARG A 118 -12.42 -16.96 -10.26
N PHE A 119 -11.84 -17.89 -9.51
CA PHE A 119 -11.26 -17.61 -8.20
C PHE A 119 -9.75 -17.88 -8.21
N GLU A 120 -8.98 -16.80 -8.21
CA GLU A 120 -7.53 -16.85 -8.06
C GLU A 120 -7.16 -16.61 -6.60
N PHE A 121 -6.31 -17.46 -6.07
CA PHE A 121 -5.75 -17.35 -4.73
C PHE A 121 -4.23 -17.19 -4.81
N ALA A 122 -3.68 -16.28 -4.01
CA ALA A 122 -2.26 -16.02 -3.96
C ALA A 122 -1.79 -15.81 -2.52
N GLN A 123 -0.62 -16.39 -2.22
CA GLN A 123 0.13 -16.20 -0.98
C GLN A 123 1.47 -15.55 -1.33
N SER A 124 1.86 -14.52 -0.59
CA SER A 124 3.14 -13.83 -0.82
C SER A 124 3.89 -13.64 0.48
N LEU A 125 5.20 -13.89 0.43
CA LEU A 125 6.15 -13.60 1.49
C LEU A 125 7.14 -12.55 0.97
N GLN A 126 7.43 -11.52 1.75
CA GLN A 126 8.40 -10.48 1.41
C GLN A 126 9.29 -10.16 2.60
N LEU A 127 10.59 -10.15 2.39
CA LEU A 127 11.55 -9.53 3.30
C LEU A 127 11.86 -8.12 2.81
N GLU A 128 11.73 -7.13 3.69
CA GLU A 128 11.95 -5.71 3.41
C GLU A 128 12.94 -5.15 4.43
N GLU A 129 14.03 -4.58 3.93
CA GLU A 129 14.95 -3.76 4.71
C GLU A 129 14.48 -2.31 4.64
N ARG A 130 14.74 -1.53 5.68
CA ARG A 130 14.29 -0.14 5.80
C ARG A 130 15.43 0.71 6.33
N PHE A 131 15.94 1.59 5.49
CA PHE A 131 16.93 2.59 5.85
C PHE A 131 16.21 3.94 5.88
N MET A 132 16.03 4.52 7.06
CA MET A 132 15.35 5.79 7.25
C MET A 132 16.37 6.88 7.58
N PHE A 133 16.18 8.02 6.93
CA PHE A 133 16.96 9.24 7.09
C PHE A 133 16.00 10.37 7.48
N THR A 134 16.28 11.08 8.57
CA THR A 134 15.47 12.20 9.08
C THR A 134 16.25 13.51 9.03
N GLU A 135 15.55 14.64 9.02
CA GLU A 135 16.18 15.98 8.99
C GLU A 135 16.84 16.40 10.32
N LEU A 136 16.54 15.71 11.43
CA LEU A 136 17.25 15.89 12.71
C LEU A 136 18.47 14.95 12.76
N ASP A 137 19.63 15.53 13.12
CA ASP A 137 21.00 14.98 13.22
C ASP A 137 21.18 13.45 13.20
N ASP A 138 22.04 12.95 12.30
CA ASP A 138 22.75 11.64 12.26
C ASP A 138 22.00 10.33 12.64
N ASP A 139 20.68 10.40 12.89
CA ASP A 139 19.86 9.27 13.32
C ASP A 139 19.44 8.43 12.10
N HIS A 140 20.35 7.57 11.68
CA HIS A 140 20.06 6.51 10.72
C HIS A 140 19.35 5.35 11.41
N VAL A 141 18.08 5.13 11.06
CA VAL A 141 17.32 4.02 11.61
C VAL A 141 17.26 2.88 10.59
N PHE A 142 17.84 1.74 10.97
CA PHE A 142 17.69 0.48 10.25
C PHE A 142 16.53 -0.34 10.82
N GLY A 143 15.70 -0.87 9.94
CA GLY A 143 14.65 -1.83 10.28
C GLY A 143 14.60 -2.97 9.30
N MET A 144 14.11 -4.12 9.74
CA MET A 144 13.89 -5.28 8.89
C MET A 144 12.50 -5.85 9.17
N ARG A 145 11.75 -6.14 8.11
CA ARG A 145 10.36 -6.55 8.19
C ARG A 145 10.07 -7.71 7.26
N LEU A 146 9.45 -8.74 7.81
CA LEU A 146 8.79 -9.80 7.06
C LEU A 146 7.33 -9.42 6.84
N ARG A 147 6.84 -9.59 5.62
CA ARG A 147 5.45 -9.36 5.24
C ARG A 147 4.88 -10.66 4.70
N TYR A 148 3.72 -11.05 5.20
CA TYR A 148 2.98 -12.19 4.69
C TYR A 148 1.62 -11.73 4.21
N LYS A 149 1.27 -12.06 2.96
CA LYS A 149 0.06 -11.57 2.32
C LYS A 149 -0.73 -12.70 1.70
N VAL A 150 -2.02 -12.75 2.03
CA VAL A 150 -3.02 -13.62 1.42
C VAL A 150 -3.90 -12.76 0.52
N LYS A 151 -4.14 -13.19 -0.72
CA LYS A 151 -5.03 -12.50 -1.66
C LYS A 151 -5.97 -13.47 -2.35
N GLY A 152 -7.26 -13.20 -2.29
CA GLY A 152 -8.29 -13.80 -3.15
C GLY A 152 -8.75 -12.80 -4.20
N THR A 153 -9.01 -13.26 -5.42
CA THR A 153 -9.60 -12.44 -6.49
C THR A 153 -10.70 -13.21 -7.18
N ILE A 154 -11.91 -12.65 -7.18
CA ILE A 154 -13.05 -13.14 -7.96
C ILE A 154 -13.11 -12.36 -9.27
N GLY A 155 -12.90 -13.04 -10.40
CA GLY A 155 -13.04 -12.48 -11.75
C GLY A 155 -14.48 -12.57 -12.25
N LEU A 156 -15.05 -11.46 -12.71
CA LEU A 156 -16.36 -11.37 -13.35
C LEU A 156 -16.25 -10.92 -14.81
N GLU A 157 -15.08 -11.12 -15.43
CA GLU A 157 -14.85 -10.80 -16.83
C GLU A 157 -15.75 -11.64 -17.75
N GLY A 158 -16.19 -11.05 -18.86
CA GLY A 158 -17.12 -11.69 -19.81
C GLY A 158 -18.56 -11.84 -19.30
N VAL A 159 -18.87 -11.50 -18.04
CA VAL A 159 -20.25 -11.52 -17.52
C VAL A 159 -20.94 -10.21 -17.86
N GLY A 160 -21.64 -10.16 -19.00
CA GLY A 160 -22.32 -8.96 -19.48
C GLY A 160 -21.39 -7.90 -20.08
N PHE A 161 -20.12 -8.27 -20.35
CA PHE A 161 -19.09 -7.45 -20.98
C PHE A 161 -18.33 -8.28 -22.02
N GLY A 162 -17.40 -7.68 -22.78
CA GLY A 162 -16.50 -8.44 -23.66
C GLY A 162 -15.64 -9.45 -22.88
N GLU A 163 -15.18 -10.52 -23.52
CA GLU A 163 -14.48 -11.64 -22.85
C GLU A 163 -13.26 -11.22 -22.02
N GLU A 164 -12.62 -10.10 -22.37
CA GLU A 164 -11.41 -9.59 -21.71
C GLU A 164 -11.68 -8.35 -20.84
N GLN A 165 -12.96 -8.04 -20.63
CA GLN A 165 -13.44 -6.86 -19.93
C GLN A 165 -14.38 -7.28 -18.81
N GLY A 166 -14.44 -6.46 -17.76
CA GLY A 166 -15.40 -6.65 -16.69
C GLY A 166 -14.82 -6.39 -15.31
N PHE A 167 -15.69 -6.57 -14.32
CA PHE A 167 -15.35 -6.35 -12.93
C PHE A 167 -14.55 -7.50 -12.35
N TYR A 168 -13.83 -7.22 -11.27
CA TYR A 168 -13.26 -8.22 -10.39
C TYR A 168 -13.27 -7.70 -8.95
N VAL A 169 -13.31 -8.63 -7.99
CA VAL A 169 -13.36 -8.31 -6.56
C VAL A 169 -12.11 -8.89 -5.89
N PRO A 170 -11.13 -8.05 -5.53
CA PRO A 170 -10.00 -8.47 -4.71
C PRO A 170 -10.32 -8.36 -3.21
N LEU A 171 -9.81 -9.33 -2.45
CA LEU A 171 -9.68 -9.25 -1.01
C LEU A 171 -8.25 -9.61 -0.63
N GLU A 172 -7.58 -8.73 0.10
CA GLU A 172 -6.21 -8.91 0.55
C GLU A 172 -6.12 -8.80 2.08
N ILE A 173 -5.37 -9.71 2.70
CA ILE A 173 -4.99 -9.64 4.11
C ILE A 173 -3.47 -9.67 4.18
N GLU A 174 -2.85 -8.69 4.83
CA GLU A 174 -1.39 -8.57 4.97
C GLU A 174 -0.99 -8.47 6.44
N PHE A 175 -0.05 -9.32 6.85
CA PHE A 175 0.56 -9.36 8.17
C PHE A 175 1.98 -8.84 8.10
N PHE A 176 2.41 -8.15 9.15
CA PHE A 176 3.72 -7.51 9.23
C PHE A 176 4.43 -7.97 10.51
N PHE A 177 5.64 -8.48 10.36
CA PHE A 177 6.49 -8.92 11.45
C PHE A 177 7.80 -8.14 11.38
N ASN A 178 8.05 -7.24 12.34
CA ASN A 178 9.32 -6.55 12.42
C ASN A 178 10.36 -7.50 13.02
N LEU A 179 11.33 -7.92 12.20
CA LEU A 179 12.44 -8.78 12.61
C LEU A 179 13.51 -7.95 13.33
N ILE A 180 13.72 -6.71 12.87
CA ILE A 180 14.56 -5.70 13.52
C ILE A 180 13.72 -4.42 13.60
N LYS A 181 13.52 -3.88 14.82
CA LYS A 181 12.66 -2.73 15.06
C LYS A 181 13.30 -1.44 14.56
N SER A 182 12.54 -0.64 13.82
CA SER A 182 12.77 0.80 13.64
C SER A 182 11.86 1.57 14.59
N THR A 183 12.33 2.70 15.14
CA THR A 183 11.72 3.47 16.23
C THR A 183 10.33 4.08 15.97
N GLN A 184 9.72 3.92 14.79
CA GLN A 184 8.40 4.51 14.50
C GLN A 184 7.46 3.59 13.70
N PHE A 185 6.19 3.55 14.17
CA PHE A 185 4.97 2.94 13.61
C PHE A 185 5.09 1.52 13.05
N ASN A 186 4.48 0.58 13.77
CA ASN A 186 4.46 -0.83 13.43
C ASN A 186 3.07 -1.25 12.94
N ASP A 187 2.88 -1.24 11.62
CA ASP A 187 1.77 -1.97 11.01
C ASP A 187 1.80 -3.41 11.54
N VAL A 188 0.64 -3.95 11.88
CA VAL A 188 0.51 -5.33 12.37
C VAL A 188 -0.31 -6.14 11.36
N ILE A 189 -1.48 -5.64 10.99
CA ILE A 189 -2.36 -6.27 10.00
C ILE A 189 -3.04 -5.23 9.12
N ARG A 190 -3.27 -5.59 7.86
CA ARG A 190 -4.11 -4.84 6.93
C ARG A 190 -5.13 -5.75 6.28
N ILE A 191 -6.37 -5.27 6.17
CA ILE A 191 -7.46 -5.96 5.48
C ILE A 191 -7.95 -5.01 4.39
N THR A 192 -7.89 -5.45 3.13
CA THR A 192 -8.09 -4.59 1.95
C THR A 192 -9.08 -5.24 0.98
N PRO A 193 -10.39 -5.13 1.21
CA PRO A 193 -11.39 -5.37 0.18
C PRO A 193 -11.30 -4.31 -0.92
N GLY A 194 -11.79 -4.66 -2.12
CA GLY A 194 -11.96 -3.68 -3.18
C GLY A 194 -12.84 -4.16 -4.31
N ILE A 195 -12.91 -3.31 -5.34
CA ILE A 195 -13.52 -3.58 -6.62
C ILE A 195 -12.61 -3.04 -7.70
N GLY A 196 -12.41 -3.80 -8.76
CA GLY A 196 -11.67 -3.36 -9.92
C GLY A 196 -12.42 -3.63 -11.21
N TYR A 197 -11.98 -2.96 -12.27
CA TYR A 197 -12.51 -3.10 -13.60
C TYR A 197 -11.37 -3.23 -14.60
N LYS A 198 -11.40 -4.30 -15.40
CA LYS A 198 -10.49 -4.51 -16.53
C LYS A 198 -11.12 -3.87 -17.77
N ILE A 199 -10.44 -2.85 -18.29
CA ILE A 199 -10.85 -2.12 -19.49
C ILE A 199 -10.34 -2.85 -20.74
N ASN A 200 -9.16 -3.45 -20.65
CA ASN A 200 -8.59 -4.39 -21.63
C ASN A 200 -7.44 -5.19 -20.97
N LYS A 201 -6.82 -6.09 -21.74
CA LYS A 201 -5.64 -6.88 -21.32
C LYS A 201 -4.53 -6.07 -20.66
N GLY A 202 -4.35 -4.82 -21.07
CA GLY A 202 -3.27 -3.96 -20.62
C GLY A 202 -3.69 -2.86 -19.66
N PHE A 203 -4.97 -2.68 -19.35
CA PHE A 203 -5.40 -1.52 -18.55
C PHE A 203 -6.53 -1.89 -17.60
N LYS A 204 -6.33 -1.61 -16.32
CA LYS A 204 -7.33 -1.84 -15.28
C LYS A 204 -7.21 -0.82 -14.16
N ILE A 205 -8.32 -0.58 -13.48
CA ILE A 205 -8.43 0.33 -12.34
C ILE A 205 -9.00 -0.46 -11.17
N GLU A 206 -8.55 -0.17 -9.95
CA GLU A 206 -9.00 -0.82 -8.72
C GLU A 206 -9.19 0.22 -7.61
N ALA A 207 -10.35 0.21 -6.97
CA ALA A 207 -10.63 0.97 -5.76
C ALA A 207 -10.66 0.03 -4.55
N ASN A 208 -10.05 0.42 -3.44
CA ASN A 208 -10.02 -0.34 -2.20
C ASN A 208 -10.37 0.53 -1.00
N ALA A 209 -10.92 -0.10 0.04
CA ALA A 209 -11.06 0.48 1.37
C ALA A 209 -10.30 -0.42 2.35
N ALA A 210 -9.12 -0.01 2.76
CA ALA A 210 -8.24 -0.80 3.62
C ALA A 210 -8.37 -0.40 5.08
N TYR A 211 -8.55 -1.37 5.95
CA TYR A 211 -8.36 -1.22 7.38
C TYR A 211 -6.90 -1.54 7.73
N HIS A 212 -6.20 -0.60 8.34
CA HIS A 212 -4.85 -0.83 8.87
C HIS A 212 -4.87 -0.77 10.38
N TYR A 213 -4.35 -1.82 11.00
CA TYR A 213 -4.10 -1.87 12.43
C TYR A 213 -2.61 -1.68 12.70
N THR A 214 -2.30 -0.61 13.44
CA THR A 214 -0.93 -0.23 13.81
C THR A 214 -0.78 -0.21 15.32
N LYS A 215 0.31 -0.80 15.82
CA LYS A 215 0.68 -0.73 17.25
C LYS A 215 1.74 0.35 17.44
N TYR A 216 1.48 1.29 18.35
CA TYR A 216 2.44 2.29 18.82
C TYR A 216 2.84 1.96 20.27
N GLU A 217 4.09 2.19 20.67
CA GLU A 217 4.58 1.81 22.01
C GLU A 217 4.18 2.81 23.11
N VAL A 218 3.90 4.08 22.77
CA VAL A 218 3.60 5.16 23.74
C VAL A 218 2.11 5.56 23.79
N TYR A 219 1.32 5.21 22.76
CA TYR A 219 -0.11 5.53 22.66
C TYR A 219 -0.90 4.25 22.38
N GLU A 220 -2.07 4.12 23.02
CA GLU A 220 -3.00 3.03 22.74
C GLU A 220 -3.59 3.19 21.33
N ARG A 221 -3.08 2.37 20.39
CA ARG A 221 -3.74 1.95 19.14
C ARG A 221 -4.06 3.08 18.15
N THR A 222 -3.47 3.02 16.95
CA THR A 222 -3.92 3.84 15.82
C THR A 222 -4.50 2.94 14.75
N ASN A 223 -5.78 3.11 14.49
CA ASN A 223 -6.48 2.44 13.40
C ASN A 223 -6.61 3.41 12.23
N ASP A 224 -6.28 2.96 11.02
CA ASP A 224 -6.47 3.76 9.81
C ASP A 224 -7.52 3.13 8.90
N ILE A 225 -8.33 3.98 8.28
CA ILE A 225 -9.11 3.64 7.09
C ILE A 225 -8.46 4.32 5.89
N VAL A 226 -7.99 3.52 4.95
CA VAL A 226 -7.29 4.00 3.76
C VAL A 226 -8.12 3.73 2.51
N PHE A 227 -8.61 4.79 1.89
CA PHE A 227 -9.24 4.73 0.58
C PHE A 227 -8.16 4.78 -0.49
N ARG A 228 -8.07 3.73 -1.31
CA ARG A 228 -6.99 3.57 -2.28
C ARG A 228 -7.51 3.43 -3.70
N LEU A 229 -6.95 4.19 -4.63
CA LEU A 229 -7.19 4.05 -6.07
C LEU A 229 -5.89 3.60 -6.75
N LYS A 230 -5.93 2.45 -7.42
CA LYS A 230 -4.81 1.90 -8.17
C LYS A 230 -5.14 1.89 -9.65
N VAL A 231 -4.19 2.33 -10.46
CA VAL A 231 -4.27 2.26 -11.92
C VAL A 231 -3.14 1.38 -12.42
N PHE A 232 -3.45 0.34 -13.18
CA PHE A 232 -2.45 -0.58 -13.71
C PHE A 232 -2.41 -0.49 -15.22
N LYS A 233 -1.20 -0.38 -15.79
CA LYS A 233 -1.01 -0.27 -17.24
C LYS A 233 0.14 -1.17 -17.70
N LYS A 234 -0.14 -2.03 -18.68
CA LYS A 234 0.88 -2.74 -19.45
C LYS A 234 1.40 -1.82 -20.55
N PHE A 235 2.71 -1.78 -20.69
CA PHE A 235 3.43 -1.22 -21.81
C PHE A 235 4.14 -2.33 -22.59
#